data_AF-A0A952FKC4-F1
#
_entry.id   AF-A0A952FKC4-F1
#
_cell.length_a   1.000
_cell.length_b   1.000
_cell.length_c   1.000
_cell.angle_alpha   90.00
_cell.angle_beta   90.00
_cell.angle_gamma   90.00
#
_symmetry.space_group_name_H-M   'P 1'
#
loop_
_entity.id
_entity.type
_entity.pdbx_description
1 polymer ?
#
loop_
_entity_poly.entity_id
_entity_poly.type
_entity_poly.pdbx_seq_one_letter_code
_entity_poly.pdbx_strand_id
1 'polypeptide(L)'
;MVFGAIAVTVVTWFVIPDEFIFFGILHCIAVASILGLLFLRLRPVVTLILGLAVIALPILWRSTLFDHAWLLWTGLGTLPPRSNDYEPLFPWFGPVLLGLALGRWWLRAGAPGGLVAGGAPGRPLRWIGRHSLVFYLLHQPVLLGLLLLVGMALGRDPQAMLSPPPDPAPMLIDCQVQCEQRGGGMEQCHAYCGCMVDAVQAQS
;
A
#
# COMPACT_ATOMS: atom_id res chain seq x y z
N MET A 1 14.39 5.00 -10.68
CA MET A 1 13.50 5.19 -9.52
C MET A 1 12.87 6.57 -9.53
N VAL A 2 13.63 7.67 -9.34
CA VAL A 2 13.06 9.05 -9.33
C VAL A 2 12.24 9.37 -10.58
N PHE A 3 12.79 9.17 -11.78
CA PHE A 3 12.05 9.38 -13.03
C PHE A 3 10.81 8.49 -13.17
N GLY A 4 10.88 7.26 -12.66
CA GLY A 4 9.74 6.33 -12.68
C GLY A 4 8.62 6.79 -11.75
N ALA A 5 8.96 7.29 -10.56
CA ALA A 5 8.00 7.83 -9.60
C ALA A 5 7.24 9.03 -10.21
N ILE A 6 7.98 10.00 -10.76
CA ILE A 6 7.41 11.17 -11.44
C ILE A 6 6.53 10.75 -12.62
N ALA A 7 7.00 9.82 -13.46
CA ALA A 7 6.24 9.34 -14.61
C ALA A 7 4.91 8.69 -14.20
N VAL A 8 4.90 7.88 -13.13
CA VAL A 8 3.69 7.22 -12.65
C VAL A 8 2.66 8.24 -12.13
N THR A 9 3.08 9.25 -11.38
CA THR A 9 2.17 10.33 -10.95
C THR A 9 1.62 11.11 -12.14
N VAL A 10 2.47 11.50 -13.09
CA VAL A 10 2.03 12.24 -14.28
C VAL A 10 1.04 11.43 -15.11
N VAL A 11 1.34 10.17 -15.39
CA VAL A 11 0.46 9.30 -16.18
C VAL A 11 -0.88 9.09 -15.48
N THR A 12 -0.87 8.75 -14.18
CA THR A 12 -2.11 8.51 -13.44
C THR A 12 -2.94 9.77 -13.26
N TRP A 13 -2.31 10.94 -13.15
CA TRP A 13 -3.02 12.21 -13.12
C TRP A 13 -3.83 12.47 -14.40
N PHE A 14 -3.35 12.01 -15.56
CA PHE A 14 -4.10 12.11 -16.82
C PHE A 14 -5.11 10.98 -17.04
N VAL A 15 -4.80 9.76 -16.60
CA VAL A 15 -5.62 8.56 -16.89
C VAL A 15 -6.71 8.32 -15.85
N ILE A 16 -6.43 8.61 -14.56
CA ILE A 16 -7.33 8.36 -13.42
C ILE A 16 -7.23 9.55 -12.45
N PRO A 17 -7.77 10.73 -12.82
CA PRO A 17 -7.53 11.98 -12.08
C PRO A 17 -8.05 11.97 -10.64
N ASP A 18 -9.13 11.23 -10.35
CA ASP A 18 -9.74 11.16 -9.02
C ASP A 18 -8.96 10.30 -8.02
N GLU A 19 -8.06 9.43 -8.52
CA GLU A 19 -7.30 8.48 -7.72
C GLU A 19 -5.82 8.42 -8.14
N PHE A 20 -5.30 9.55 -8.63
CA PHE A 20 -3.93 9.65 -9.09
C PHE A 20 -2.94 9.29 -7.96
N ILE A 21 -1.76 8.80 -8.34
CA ILE A 21 -0.76 8.36 -7.37
C ILE A 21 -0.04 9.59 -6.82
N PHE A 22 -0.45 10.04 -5.62
CA PHE A 22 0.14 11.20 -4.94
C PHE A 22 1.53 10.90 -4.37
N PHE A 23 1.64 9.85 -3.55
CA PHE A 23 2.89 9.42 -2.93
C PHE A 23 2.90 7.89 -2.79
N GLY A 24 3.06 7.22 -3.92
CA GLY A 24 3.15 5.76 -3.98
C GLY A 24 4.51 5.20 -3.57
N ILE A 25 4.65 3.88 -3.59
CA ILE A 25 5.86 3.19 -3.13
C ILE A 25 7.13 3.60 -3.88
N LEU A 26 7.04 3.95 -5.17
CA LEU A 26 8.20 4.42 -5.94
C LEU A 26 8.73 5.76 -5.41
N HIS A 27 7.84 6.65 -4.95
CA HIS A 27 8.22 7.90 -4.29
C HIS A 27 8.88 7.61 -2.95
N CYS A 28 8.26 6.74 -2.15
CA CYS A 28 8.81 6.31 -0.87
C CYS A 28 10.20 5.71 -1.02
N ILE A 29 10.40 4.75 -1.94
CA ILE A 29 11.71 4.13 -2.19
C ILE A 29 12.72 5.18 -2.65
N ALA A 30 12.35 6.12 -3.51
CA ALA A 30 13.24 7.18 -3.96
C ALA A 30 13.70 8.08 -2.80
N VAL A 31 12.76 8.55 -1.97
CA VAL A 31 13.06 9.37 -0.79
C VAL A 31 13.86 8.58 0.24
N ALA A 32 13.43 7.37 0.56
CA ALA A 32 14.11 6.47 1.49
C ALA A 32 15.54 6.13 1.05
N SER A 33 15.79 5.98 -0.25
CA SER A 33 17.14 5.73 -0.77
C SER A 33 18.07 6.91 -0.53
N ILE A 34 17.56 8.15 -0.71
CA ILE A 34 18.32 9.37 -0.43
C ILE A 34 18.54 9.54 1.07
N LEU A 35 17.48 9.44 1.87
CA LEU A 35 17.57 9.57 3.33
C LEU A 35 18.45 8.49 3.95
N GLY A 36 18.39 7.26 3.45
CA GLY A 36 19.18 6.13 3.92
C GLY A 36 20.69 6.38 3.87
N LEU A 37 21.17 7.23 2.95
CA LEU A 37 22.58 7.62 2.88
C LEU A 37 23.06 8.29 4.17
N LEU A 38 22.20 9.04 4.85
CA LEU A 38 22.52 9.70 6.13
C LEU A 38 22.77 8.68 7.24
N PHE A 39 22.15 7.51 7.17
CA PHE A 39 22.23 6.46 8.18
C PHE A 39 23.39 5.49 7.95
N LEU A 40 24.07 5.57 6.81
CA LEU A 40 25.24 4.73 6.49
C LEU A 40 26.41 4.97 7.45
N ARG A 41 26.57 6.21 7.94
CA ARG A 41 27.65 6.58 8.87
C ARG A 41 27.38 6.19 10.31
N LEU A 42 26.12 5.90 10.67
CA LEU A 42 25.75 5.52 12.03
C LEU A 42 26.20 4.09 12.36
N ARG A 43 26.16 3.71 13.65
CA ARG A 43 26.32 2.31 14.06
C ARG A 43 25.05 1.53 13.69
N PRO A 44 25.11 0.29 13.17
CA PRO A 44 23.91 -0.46 12.78
C PRO A 44 22.88 -0.64 13.89
N VAL A 45 23.30 -0.77 15.15
CA VAL A 45 22.39 -0.79 16.30
C VAL A 45 21.55 0.49 16.37
N VAL A 46 22.17 1.65 16.17
CA VAL A 46 21.48 2.94 16.16
C VAL A 46 20.52 3.02 14.98
N THR A 47 20.96 2.59 13.79
CA THR A 47 20.09 2.51 12.60
C THR A 47 18.89 1.59 12.83
N LEU A 48 19.07 0.46 13.51
CA LEU A 48 18.00 -0.48 13.85
C LEU A 48 16.98 0.16 14.80
N ILE A 49 17.46 0.78 15.89
CA ILE A 49 16.60 1.46 16.87
C ILE A 49 15.80 2.58 16.20
N LEU A 50 16.44 3.38 15.34
CA LEU A 50 15.75 4.42 14.57
C LEU A 50 14.72 3.82 13.60
N GLY A 51 15.03 2.68 12.97
CA GLY A 51 14.07 1.95 12.15
C GLY A 51 12.82 1.52 12.93
N LEU A 52 13.01 0.96 14.13
CA LEU A 52 11.89 0.60 15.01
C LEU A 52 11.10 1.83 15.46
N ALA A 53 11.78 2.94 15.79
CA ALA A 53 11.14 4.19 16.17
C ALA A 53 10.28 4.78 15.04
N VAL A 54 10.78 4.73 13.80
CA VAL A 54 10.03 5.15 12.60
C VAL A 54 8.76 4.31 12.41
N ILE A 55 8.82 3.00 12.67
CA ILE A 55 7.63 2.12 12.60
C ILE A 55 6.64 2.44 13.71
N ALA A 56 7.13 2.66 14.93
CA ALA A 56 6.30 2.94 16.10
C ALA A 56 5.64 4.33 16.05
N LEU A 57 6.29 5.33 15.45
CA LEU A 57 5.85 6.72 15.48
C LEU A 57 4.39 6.92 15.04
N PRO A 58 3.93 6.48 13.86
CA PRO A 58 2.54 6.68 13.42
C PRO A 58 1.52 5.84 14.20
N ILE A 59 1.96 4.87 15.01
CA ILE A 59 1.09 4.09 15.90
C ILE A 59 0.89 4.83 17.22
N LEU A 60 1.97 5.44 17.73
CA LEU A 60 1.96 6.14 19.01
C LEU A 60 1.45 7.58 18.90
N TRP A 61 1.63 8.20 17.73
CA TRP A 61 1.31 9.61 17.55
C TRP A 61 0.89 9.93 16.11
N ARG A 62 -0.26 10.60 15.99
CA ARG A 62 -0.76 11.23 14.76
C ARG A 62 -1.39 12.56 15.13
N SER A 63 -1.43 13.49 14.18
CA SER A 63 -1.98 14.83 14.42
C SER A 63 -2.64 15.40 13.18
N THR A 64 -3.73 16.13 13.39
CA THR A 64 -4.44 16.86 12.33
C THR A 64 -3.59 17.95 11.68
N LEU A 65 -2.50 18.39 12.32
CA LEU A 65 -1.50 19.28 11.72
C LEU A 65 -0.89 18.70 10.45
N PHE A 66 -0.85 17.36 10.32
CA PHE A 66 -0.30 16.64 9.18
C PHE A 66 -1.37 16.29 8.13
N ASP A 67 -2.63 16.69 8.32
CA ASP A 67 -3.70 16.47 7.32
C ASP A 67 -3.60 17.44 6.14
N HIS A 68 -2.72 18.45 6.21
CA HIS A 68 -2.44 19.32 5.09
C HIS A 68 -1.75 18.56 3.94
N ALA A 69 -2.18 18.80 2.70
CA ALA A 69 -1.70 18.12 1.49
C ALA A 69 -0.17 18.03 1.38
N TRP A 70 0.56 19.06 1.80
CA TRP A 70 2.02 19.09 1.75
C TRP A 70 2.73 18.19 2.77
N LEU A 71 2.02 17.71 3.81
CA LEU A 71 2.54 16.85 4.87
C LEU A 71 2.01 15.42 4.79
N LEU A 72 1.03 15.16 3.93
CA LEU A 72 0.45 13.82 3.79
C LEU A 72 1.53 12.78 3.49
N TRP A 73 2.54 13.09 2.67
CA TRP A 73 3.64 12.17 2.37
C TRP A 73 4.42 11.67 3.59
N THR A 74 4.30 12.32 4.76
CA THR A 74 4.90 11.84 6.01
C THR A 74 4.13 10.65 6.60
N GLY A 75 2.81 10.56 6.45
CA GLY A 75 2.00 9.50 7.06
C GLY A 75 1.63 9.73 8.52
N LEU A 76 1.84 10.93 9.05
CA LEU A 76 1.48 11.31 10.43
C LEU A 76 0.10 11.99 10.55
N GLY A 77 -0.59 12.15 9.42
CA GLY A 77 -1.96 12.65 9.36
C GLY A 77 -2.98 11.66 9.94
N THR A 78 -4.13 12.18 10.35
CA THR A 78 -5.28 11.39 10.80
C THR A 78 -6.13 10.88 9.64
N LEU A 79 -6.09 11.57 8.50
CA LEU A 79 -6.86 11.24 7.30
C LEU A 79 -5.94 10.79 6.16
N PRO A 80 -6.12 9.58 5.60
CA PRO A 80 -5.39 9.18 4.41
C PRO A 80 -5.94 9.91 3.16
N PRO A 81 -5.07 10.29 2.19
CA PRO A 81 -5.54 10.79 0.91
C PRO A 81 -6.23 9.70 0.10
N ARG A 82 -7.15 10.11 -0.79
CA ARG A 82 -7.63 9.24 -1.87
C ARG A 82 -6.55 9.15 -2.94
N SER A 83 -5.89 8.00 -3.04
CA SER A 83 -4.80 7.72 -3.99
C SER A 83 -4.71 6.20 -4.18
N ASN A 84 -4.59 5.74 -5.42
CA ASN A 84 -4.52 4.30 -5.74
C ASN A 84 -3.29 3.59 -5.14
N ASP A 85 -2.20 4.33 -4.94
CA ASP A 85 -1.01 3.87 -4.24
C ASP A 85 -0.58 4.99 -3.29
N TYR A 86 -0.64 4.73 -1.98
CA TYR A 86 -0.26 5.69 -0.95
C TYR A 86 0.57 4.99 0.12
N GLU A 87 1.89 5.20 0.03
CA GLU A 87 2.87 4.59 0.91
C GLU A 87 3.75 5.70 1.52
N PRO A 88 3.30 6.34 2.61
CA PRO A 88 3.99 7.49 3.19
C PRO A 88 5.33 7.12 3.82
N LEU A 89 6.15 8.12 4.15
CA LEU A 89 7.48 7.88 4.73
C LEU A 89 7.40 7.10 6.06
N PHE A 90 6.44 7.42 6.93
CA PHE A 90 6.18 6.67 8.16
C PHE A 90 4.96 5.78 7.95
N PRO A 91 5.04 4.46 8.18
CA PRO A 91 6.15 3.71 8.80
C PRO A 91 7.20 3.15 7.81
N TRP A 92 7.02 3.33 6.49
CA TRP A 92 7.73 2.54 5.47
C TRP A 92 9.23 2.77 5.36
N PHE A 93 9.73 3.91 5.83
CA PHE A 93 11.17 4.12 5.95
C PHE A 93 11.82 3.22 7.03
N GLY A 94 11.03 2.76 8.00
CA GLY A 94 11.49 1.88 9.07
C GLY A 94 12.05 0.57 8.55
N PRO A 95 11.29 -0.23 7.78
CA PRO A 95 11.80 -1.44 7.12
C PRO A 95 13.07 -1.20 6.29
N VAL A 96 13.20 -0.05 5.63
CA VAL A 96 14.42 0.31 4.88
C VAL A 96 15.62 0.44 5.83
N LEU A 97 15.45 1.13 6.97
CA LEU A 97 16.50 1.25 7.99
C LEU A 97 16.84 -0.09 8.65
N LEU A 98 15.84 -0.92 8.93
CA LEU A 98 16.04 -2.28 9.45
C LEU A 98 16.85 -3.12 8.46
N GLY A 99 16.46 -3.13 7.18
CA GLY A 99 17.20 -3.80 6.12
C GLY A 99 18.64 -3.30 5.99
N LEU A 100 18.86 -1.98 6.15
CA LEU A 100 20.19 -1.40 6.13
C LEU A 100 21.06 -1.85 7.31
N ALA A 101 20.49 -1.89 8.53
CA ALA A 101 21.18 -2.37 9.72
C ALA A 101 21.55 -3.85 9.60
N LEU A 102 20.58 -4.69 9.23
CA LEU A 102 20.75 -6.13 9.03
C LEU A 102 21.78 -6.42 7.93
N GLY A 103 21.70 -5.72 6.78
CA GLY A 103 22.66 -5.87 5.69
C GLY A 103 24.09 -5.53 6.12
N ARG A 104 24.28 -4.50 6.95
CA ARG A 104 25.60 -4.16 7.47
C ARG A 104 26.13 -5.17 8.48
N TRP A 105 25.28 -5.74 9.32
CA TRP A 105 25.68 -6.84 10.20
C TRP A 105 26.06 -8.08 9.41
N TRP A 106 25.26 -8.43 8.40
CA TRP A 106 25.56 -9.54 7.49
C TRP A 106 26.94 -9.40 6.86
N LEU A 107 27.25 -8.22 6.32
CA LEU A 107 28.56 -7.93 5.72
C LEU A 107 29.70 -7.99 6.75
N ARG A 108 29.47 -7.53 7.98
CA ARG A 108 30.48 -7.55 9.06
C ARG A 108 30.71 -8.92 9.66
N ALA A 109 29.69 -9.77 9.67
CA ALA A 109 29.81 -11.17 10.08
C ALA A 109 30.67 -11.98 9.09
N GLY A 110 31.23 -11.34 8.07
CA GLY A 110 32.08 -11.98 7.08
C GLY A 110 31.32 -13.00 6.27
N ALA A 111 30.00 -12.83 6.06
CA ALA A 111 29.18 -13.67 5.21
C ALA A 111 29.31 -13.19 3.74
N PRO A 112 30.37 -13.59 3.02
CA PRO A 112 30.74 -12.99 1.76
C PRO A 112 30.00 -13.77 0.69
N GLY A 113 28.76 -13.37 0.39
CA GLY A 113 28.14 -13.73 -0.89
C GLY A 113 27.96 -15.23 -1.20
N GLY A 114 28.04 -16.10 -0.20
CA GLY A 114 27.77 -17.53 -0.34
C GLY A 114 26.37 -17.73 -0.92
N LEU A 115 26.30 -18.45 -2.05
CA LEU A 115 25.14 -18.68 -2.92
C LEU A 115 24.55 -17.45 -3.65
N VAL A 116 24.45 -16.28 -3.01
CA VAL A 116 23.72 -15.11 -3.59
C VAL A 116 24.62 -14.11 -4.33
N ALA A 117 25.88 -13.88 -3.91
CA ALA A 117 26.73 -12.92 -4.62
C ALA A 117 27.61 -13.56 -5.71
N GLY A 118 27.93 -14.86 -5.60
CA GLY A 118 28.82 -15.55 -6.56
C GLY A 118 28.39 -16.94 -7.03
N GLY A 119 27.33 -17.54 -6.48
CA GLY A 119 26.88 -18.88 -6.86
C GLY A 119 25.94 -18.90 -8.07
N ALA A 120 25.86 -20.06 -8.76
CA ALA A 120 24.88 -20.32 -9.82
C ALA A 120 23.41 -19.96 -9.46
N PRO A 121 22.90 -20.20 -8.23
CA PRO A 121 21.52 -19.81 -7.85
C PRO A 121 21.34 -18.31 -7.56
N GLY A 122 22.41 -17.55 -7.31
CA GLY A 122 22.33 -16.10 -7.08
C GLY A 122 22.19 -15.26 -8.35
N ARG A 123 22.52 -15.83 -9.51
CA ARG A 123 22.42 -15.17 -10.82
C ARG A 123 21.00 -14.72 -11.18
N PRO A 124 19.95 -15.56 -11.12
CA PRO A 124 18.59 -15.13 -11.43
C PRO A 124 18.11 -14.04 -10.45
N LEU A 125 18.41 -14.19 -9.16
CA LEU A 125 18.01 -13.21 -8.14
C LEU A 125 18.66 -11.83 -8.37
N ARG A 126 19.95 -11.82 -8.73
CA ARG A 126 20.65 -10.59 -9.13
C ARG A 126 20.08 -9.98 -10.41
N TRP A 127 19.67 -10.80 -11.37
CA TRP A 127 19.09 -10.32 -12.62
C TRP A 127 17.71 -9.67 -12.40
N ILE A 128 16.83 -10.31 -11.63
CA ILE A 128 15.53 -9.73 -11.23
C ILE A 128 15.76 -8.44 -10.44
N GLY A 129 16.70 -8.45 -9.49
CA GLY A 129 17.05 -7.25 -8.69
C GLY A 129 17.56 -6.07 -9.53
N ARG A 130 18.35 -6.34 -10.58
CA ARG A 130 18.84 -5.31 -11.52
C ARG A 130 17.73 -4.69 -12.38
N HIS A 131 16.66 -5.45 -12.63
CA HIS A 131 15.48 -5.01 -13.38
C HIS A 131 14.27 -4.83 -12.46
N SER A 132 14.50 -4.59 -11.17
CA SER A 132 13.45 -4.54 -10.14
C SER A 132 12.33 -3.56 -10.48
N LEU A 133 12.64 -2.42 -11.11
CA LEU A 133 11.62 -1.46 -11.56
C LEU A 133 10.69 -2.04 -12.63
N VAL A 134 11.22 -2.79 -13.59
CA VAL A 134 10.40 -3.40 -14.65
C VAL A 134 9.51 -4.49 -14.07
N PHE A 135 10.08 -5.35 -13.22
CA PHE A 135 9.30 -6.36 -12.50
C PHE A 135 8.23 -5.72 -11.62
N TYR A 136 8.57 -4.64 -10.92
CA TYR A 136 7.65 -3.87 -10.11
C TYR A 136 6.54 -3.21 -10.95
N LEU A 137 6.79 -2.71 -12.15
CA LEU A 137 5.71 -2.14 -12.96
C LEU A 137 4.82 -3.22 -13.59
N LEU A 138 5.40 -4.37 -13.94
CA LEU A 138 4.67 -5.45 -14.61
C LEU A 138 3.91 -6.36 -13.64
N HIS A 139 4.26 -6.40 -12.35
CA HIS A 139 3.62 -7.38 -11.45
C HIS A 139 2.11 -7.14 -11.30
N GLN A 140 1.63 -5.91 -11.16
CA GLN A 140 0.19 -5.63 -11.03
C GLN A 140 -0.65 -6.14 -12.21
N PRO A 141 -0.37 -5.76 -13.48
CA PRO A 141 -1.15 -6.26 -14.60
C PRO A 141 -0.98 -7.77 -14.81
N VAL A 142 0.21 -8.32 -14.57
CA VAL A 142 0.46 -9.76 -14.69
C VAL A 142 -0.32 -10.55 -13.63
N LEU A 143 -0.28 -10.13 -12.37
CA LEU A 143 -1.00 -10.78 -11.28
C LEU A 143 -2.51 -10.68 -11.48
N LEU A 144 -3.02 -9.51 -11.90
CA LEU A 144 -4.43 -9.34 -12.21
C LEU A 144 -4.86 -10.25 -13.37
N GLY A 145 -4.07 -10.30 -14.44
CA GLY A 145 -4.32 -11.18 -15.58
C GLY A 145 -4.31 -12.66 -15.20
N LEU A 146 -3.33 -13.08 -14.37
CA LEU A 146 -3.26 -14.46 -13.86
C LEU A 146 -4.46 -14.79 -12.96
N LEU A 147 -4.84 -13.88 -12.06
CA LEU A 147 -5.99 -14.07 -11.18
C LEU A 147 -7.30 -14.19 -11.99
N LEU A 148 -7.45 -13.38 -13.04
CA LEU A 148 -8.59 -13.46 -13.95
C LEU A 148 -8.62 -14.80 -14.70
N LEU A 149 -7.48 -15.26 -15.23
CA LEU A 149 -7.36 -16.55 -15.91
C LEU A 149 -7.73 -17.72 -14.98
N VAL A 150 -7.24 -17.69 -13.74
CA VAL A 150 -7.59 -18.69 -12.73
C VAL A 150 -9.08 -18.62 -12.38
N GLY A 151 -9.64 -17.42 -12.22
CA GLY A 151 -11.06 -17.21 -11.97
C GLY A 151 -11.94 -17.78 -13.09
N MET A 152 -11.59 -17.50 -14.34
CA MET A 152 -12.28 -18.07 -15.51
C MET A 152 -12.16 -19.59 -15.58
N ALA A 153 -10.98 -20.14 -15.27
CA ALA A 153 -10.78 -21.59 -15.21
C ALA A 153 -11.62 -22.27 -14.11
N LEU A 154 -11.96 -21.52 -13.05
CA LEU A 154 -12.86 -21.95 -11.97
C LEU A 154 -14.35 -21.65 -12.27
N GLY A 155 -14.68 -21.15 -13.46
CA GLY A 155 -16.05 -20.84 -13.88
C GLY A 155 -16.60 -19.52 -13.34
N ARG A 156 -15.76 -18.59 -12.90
CA ARG A 156 -16.21 -17.23 -12.51
C ARG A 156 -16.31 -16.30 -13.72
N ASP A 157 -17.33 -15.46 -13.71
CA ASP A 157 -17.54 -14.44 -14.74
C ASP A 157 -16.49 -13.31 -14.64
N PRO A 158 -15.78 -12.98 -15.74
CA PRO A 158 -14.76 -11.93 -15.75
C PRO A 158 -15.29 -10.58 -15.32
N GLN A 159 -16.49 -10.23 -15.78
CA GLN A 159 -17.10 -8.94 -15.51
C GLN A 159 -17.43 -8.78 -14.02
N ALA A 160 -17.94 -9.83 -13.38
CA ALA A 160 -18.23 -9.83 -11.94
C ALA A 160 -16.94 -9.74 -11.08
N MET A 161 -15.81 -10.22 -11.59
CA MET A 161 -14.51 -10.11 -10.90
C MET A 161 -13.88 -8.72 -11.04
N LEU A 162 -14.04 -8.06 -12.20
CA LEU A 162 -13.51 -6.72 -12.46
C LEU A 162 -14.40 -5.60 -11.91
N SER A 163 -15.70 -5.87 -11.77
CA SER A 163 -16.70 -4.93 -11.27
C SER A 163 -17.54 -5.65 -10.22
N PRO A 164 -16.99 -5.85 -8.99
CA PRO A 164 -17.76 -6.43 -7.91
C PRO A 164 -18.99 -5.55 -7.64
N PRO A 165 -20.14 -6.15 -7.30
CA PRO A 165 -21.31 -5.38 -6.91
C PRO A 165 -20.97 -4.48 -5.72
N PRO A 166 -21.58 -3.28 -5.63
CA PRO A 166 -21.30 -2.34 -4.55
C PRO A 166 -21.55 -3.00 -3.19
N ASP A 167 -20.64 -2.76 -2.24
CA ASP A 167 -20.76 -3.28 -0.87
C ASP A 167 -22.07 -2.77 -0.25
N PRO A 168 -23.00 -3.65 0.18
CA PRO A 168 -24.25 -3.23 0.81
C PRO A 168 -24.04 -2.62 2.20
N ALA A 169 -22.90 -2.83 2.85
CA ALA A 169 -22.70 -2.46 4.25
C ALA A 169 -22.89 -0.96 4.56
N PRO A 170 -22.34 0.01 3.79
CA PRO A 170 -22.56 1.43 4.05
C PRO A 170 -24.03 1.83 3.96
N MET A 171 -24.74 1.30 2.96
CA MET A 171 -26.16 1.58 2.75
C MET A 171 -27.03 0.98 3.87
N LEU A 172 -26.69 -0.23 4.34
CA LEU A 172 -27.29 -0.86 5.51
C LEU A 172 -27.10 0.00 6.76
N ILE A 173 -25.88 0.47 7.03
CA ILE A 173 -25.54 1.29 8.19
C ILE A 173 -26.29 2.62 8.16
N ASP A 174 -26.25 3.34 7.03
CA ASP A 174 -26.91 4.63 6.88
C ASP A 174 -28.43 4.50 7.08
N CYS A 175 -29.03 3.43 6.55
CA CYS A 175 -30.44 3.13 6.77
C CYS A 175 -30.76 2.86 8.24
N GLN A 176 -29.95 2.03 8.92
CA GLN A 176 -30.17 1.67 10.33
C GLN A 176 -30.07 2.91 11.22
N VAL A 177 -29.06 3.75 11.02
CA VAL A 177 -28.89 5.02 11.75
C VAL A 177 -30.10 5.94 11.57
N GLN A 178 -30.60 6.09 10.35
CA GLN A 178 -31.79 6.92 10.11
C GLN A 178 -33.07 6.32 10.69
N CYS A 179 -33.21 4.99 10.68
CA CYS A 179 -34.35 4.30 11.25
C CYS A 179 -34.40 4.44 12.77
N GLU A 180 -33.27 4.27 13.46
CA GLU A 180 -33.17 4.46 14.90
C GLU A 180 -33.40 5.92 15.31
N GLN A 181 -32.89 6.88 14.52
CA GLN A 181 -33.16 8.31 14.74
C GLN A 181 -34.64 8.68 14.62
N ARG A 182 -35.42 7.92 13.84
CA ARG A 182 -36.87 8.07 13.72
C ARG A 182 -37.66 7.30 14.78
N GLY A 183 -36.98 6.68 15.74
CA GLY A 183 -37.59 5.95 16.86
C GLY A 183 -37.89 4.48 16.56
N GLY A 184 -37.32 3.90 15.51
CA GLY A 184 -37.43 2.46 15.22
C GLY A 184 -36.63 1.62 16.22
N GLY A 185 -37.14 0.43 16.57
CA GLY A 185 -36.40 -0.52 17.39
C GLY A 185 -35.28 -1.23 16.60
N MET A 186 -34.20 -1.62 17.26
CA MET A 186 -33.00 -2.24 16.65
C MET A 186 -33.34 -3.43 15.72
N GLU A 187 -34.19 -4.35 16.17
CA GLU A 187 -34.60 -5.53 15.39
C GLU A 187 -35.45 -5.16 14.16
N GLN A 188 -36.30 -4.14 14.30
CA GLN A 188 -37.17 -3.64 13.23
C GLN A 188 -36.36 -2.91 12.16
N CYS A 189 -35.39 -2.11 12.57
CA CYS A 189 -34.49 -1.41 11.65
C CYS A 189 -33.57 -2.37 10.90
N HIS A 190 -33.06 -3.41 11.56
CA HIS A 190 -32.25 -4.43 10.91
C HIS A 190 -33.04 -5.17 9.81
N ALA A 191 -34.27 -5.61 10.11
CA ALA A 191 -35.13 -6.29 9.15
C ALA A 191 -35.54 -5.37 7.98
N TYR A 192 -35.98 -4.15 8.26
CA TYR A 192 -36.39 -3.19 7.24
C TYR A 192 -35.25 -2.81 6.28
N CYS A 193 -34.07 -2.50 6.84
CA CYS A 193 -32.93 -2.09 6.04
C CYS A 193 -32.36 -3.25 5.21
N GLY A 194 -32.41 -4.49 5.69
CA GLY A 194 -32.07 -5.67 4.90
C GLY A 194 -32.95 -5.79 3.66
N CYS A 195 -34.28 -5.76 3.83
CA CYS A 195 -35.21 -5.84 2.70
C CYS A 195 -35.05 -4.68 1.70
N MET A 196 -34.75 -3.48 2.19
CA MET A 196 -34.56 -2.29 1.35
C MET A 196 -33.32 -2.44 0.46
N VAL A 197 -32.20 -2.88 1.03
CA VAL A 197 -30.96 -3.08 0.27
C VAL A 197 -31.10 -4.20 -0.76
N ASP A 198 -31.71 -5.32 -0.38
CA ASP A 198 -31.99 -6.43 -1.31
C ASP A 198 -32.83 -5.97 -2.51
N ALA A 199 -33.86 -5.16 -2.26
CA ALA A 199 -34.75 -4.63 -3.30
C ALA A 199 -34.04 -3.66 -4.26
N VAL A 200 -33.05 -2.90 -3.77
CA VAL A 200 -32.24 -1.98 -4.59
C VAL A 200 -31.24 -2.77 -5.44
N GLN A 201 -30.60 -3.79 -4.87
CA GLN A 201 -29.67 -4.66 -5.61
C GLN A 201 -30.37 -5.48 -6.70
N ALA A 202 -31.63 -5.85 -6.51
CA ALA A 202 -32.40 -6.56 -7.53
C ALA A 202 -32.75 -5.69 -8.76
N GLN A 203 -32.56 -4.36 -8.68
CA GLN A 203 -32.88 -3.40 -9.75
C GLN A 203 -31.65 -2.88 -10.52
N SER A 204 -30.44 -3.18 -10.04
CA SER A 204 -29.16 -2.79 -10.64
C SER A 204 -28.57 -3.90 -11.51
#